data_AF-A0A660MDW4-F1
#
_entry.id   AF-A0A660MDW4-F1
#
_cell.length_a   1.000
_cell.length_b   1.000
_cell.length_c   1.000
_cell.angle_alpha   90.00
_cell.angle_beta   90.00
_cell.angle_gamma   90.00
#
_symmetry.space_group_name_H-M   'P 1'
#
loop_
_entity.id
_entity.type
_entity.pdbx_description
1 polymer ?
#
loop_
_entity_poly.entity_id
_entity_poly.type
_entity_poly.pdbx_seq_one_letter_code
_entity_poly.pdbx_strand_id
1 'polypeptide(L)'
;YDIAERYGRDTYLVIDRLGSKHIPAFFRWKNRIDRLGEKLRLKNLSDRLSQCATDMLPTHLPPFMQHMREQYEHHLILKMADGGVDEAASYLKQYFDAHPHDGAYYACSGKEGAQATLHRFAAAGAANRYHAVKGREVGDLLALDIALRRNEHDWFERLPAEIDQHIAAKLYYGHFFCHVMHQDYILKPGSDAAAVKHALLAYLDGKGAEYPAEHNVGHLYPAKEALANFYRAQDPTNSLNPGIGKTTKKKHWAKSCGCGGH
;
A
#
# COMPACT_ATOMS: atom_id res chain seq x y z
N TYR A 1 0.57 -2.12 10.61
CA TYR A 1 1.03 -1.14 11.62
C TYR A 1 2.55 -1.21 11.82
N ASP A 2 3.07 -2.31 12.38
CA ASP A 2 4.48 -2.41 12.84
C ASP A 2 5.51 -2.23 11.71
N ILE A 3 5.24 -2.77 10.51
CA ILE A 3 6.11 -2.54 9.36
C ILE A 3 6.18 -1.05 9.01
N ALA A 4 5.06 -0.31 9.09
CA ALA A 4 5.06 1.12 8.85
C ALA A 4 5.85 1.88 9.94
N GLU A 5 5.75 1.46 11.20
CA GLU A 5 6.48 2.09 12.31
C GLU A 5 7.99 1.93 12.17
N ARG A 6 8.44 0.76 11.74
CA ARG A 6 9.87 0.45 11.62
C ARG A 6 10.45 0.86 10.28
N TYR A 7 9.79 0.49 9.18
CA TYR A 7 10.31 0.66 7.82
C TYR A 7 9.75 1.89 7.10
N GLY A 8 8.71 2.53 7.61
CA GLY A 8 8.23 3.85 7.14
C GLY A 8 8.86 5.04 7.87
N ARG A 9 9.71 4.77 8.89
CA ARG A 9 10.18 5.76 9.87
C ARG A 9 10.90 6.96 9.26
N ASP A 10 11.77 6.78 8.27
CA ASP A 10 12.49 7.92 7.67
C ASP A 10 11.54 8.93 7.01
N THR A 11 10.51 8.44 6.35
CA THR A 11 9.57 9.21 5.54
C THR A 11 8.63 9.93 6.48
N TYR A 12 8.17 9.22 7.52
CA TYR A 12 7.49 9.84 8.65
C TYR A 12 8.32 10.99 9.23
N LEU A 13 9.56 10.74 9.65
CA LEU A 13 10.38 11.75 10.35
C LEU A 13 10.71 12.96 9.47
N VAL A 14 10.98 12.74 8.18
CA VAL A 14 11.21 13.84 7.23
C VAL A 14 9.96 14.71 7.10
N ILE A 15 8.78 14.12 6.97
CA ILE A 15 7.53 14.88 6.84
C ILE A 15 7.18 15.59 8.15
N ASP A 16 7.22 14.87 9.28
CA ASP A 16 6.86 15.39 10.60
C ASP A 16 7.75 16.57 11.02
N ARG A 17 9.06 16.49 10.75
CA ARG A 17 10.03 17.51 11.21
C ARG A 17 10.32 18.60 10.18
N LEU A 18 10.35 18.27 8.90
CA LEU A 18 10.76 19.19 7.83
C LEU A 18 9.59 19.60 6.92
N GLY A 19 8.48 18.87 6.96
CA GLY A 19 7.34 19.08 6.08
C GLY A 19 7.47 18.37 4.72
N SER A 20 6.32 18.04 4.13
CA SER A 20 6.19 17.24 2.90
C SER A 20 6.93 17.83 1.68
N LYS A 21 7.13 19.15 1.63
CA LYS A 21 7.87 19.84 0.55
C LYS A 21 9.33 19.35 0.38
N HIS A 22 9.91 18.74 1.40
CA HIS A 22 11.29 18.23 1.36
C HIS A 22 11.40 16.78 0.86
N ILE A 23 10.28 16.07 0.71
CA ILE A 23 10.26 14.68 0.26
C ILE A 23 10.92 14.48 -1.12
N PRO A 24 10.67 15.33 -2.14
CA PRO A 24 11.36 15.21 -3.41
C PRO A 24 12.88 15.35 -3.30
N ALA A 25 13.37 16.25 -2.45
CA ALA A 25 14.81 16.43 -2.22
C ALA A 25 15.42 15.22 -1.53
N PHE A 26 14.71 14.66 -0.54
CA PHE A 26 15.09 13.45 0.17
C PHE A 26 15.24 12.25 -0.78
N PHE A 27 14.25 12.00 -1.64
CA PHE A 27 14.33 10.91 -2.63
C PHE A 27 15.42 11.12 -3.68
N ARG A 28 15.67 12.36 -4.12
CA ARG A 28 16.81 12.65 -5.02
C ARG A 28 18.14 12.31 -4.37
N TRP A 29 18.30 12.58 -3.07
CA TRP A 29 19.50 12.22 -2.33
C TRP A 29 19.65 10.69 -2.18
N LYS A 30 18.58 9.98 -1.83
CA LYS A 30 18.57 8.51 -1.78
C LYS A 30 19.01 7.90 -3.12
N ASN A 31 18.41 8.35 -4.23
CA ASN A 31 18.77 7.90 -5.57
C ASN A 31 20.24 8.17 -5.95
N ARG A 32 20.84 9.26 -5.45
CA ARG A 32 22.28 9.53 -5.66
C ARG A 32 23.14 8.50 -4.93
N ILE A 33 22.78 8.15 -3.70
CA ILE A 33 23.48 7.13 -2.92
C ILE A 33 23.33 5.75 -3.56
N ASP A 34 22.12 5.39 -4.01
CA ASP A 34 21.91 4.09 -4.64
C ASP A 34 22.72 3.93 -5.93
N ARG A 35 22.80 4.98 -6.77
CA ARG A 35 23.69 4.97 -7.94
C ARG A 35 25.17 4.79 -7.61
N LEU A 36 25.62 5.31 -6.46
CA LEU A 36 26.99 5.08 -5.98
C LEU A 36 27.16 3.65 -5.47
N GLY A 37 26.17 3.13 -4.74
CA GLY A 37 26.12 1.75 -4.26
C GLY A 37 26.13 0.72 -5.39
N GLU A 38 25.39 0.99 -6.48
CA GLU A 38 25.34 0.13 -7.68
C GLU A 38 26.72 -0.08 -8.30
N LYS A 39 27.57 0.96 -8.35
CA LYS A 39 28.97 0.86 -8.82
C LYS A 39 29.80 -0.11 -7.97
N LEU A 40 29.43 -0.28 -6.69
CA LEU A 40 30.04 -1.19 -5.74
C LEU A 40 29.24 -2.50 -5.57
N ARG A 41 28.24 -2.76 -6.42
CA ARG A 41 27.32 -3.91 -6.36
C ARG A 41 26.51 -3.98 -5.03
N LEU A 42 26.38 -2.86 -4.33
CA LEU A 42 25.55 -2.69 -3.14
C LEU A 42 24.17 -2.16 -3.54
N LYS A 43 23.19 -3.06 -3.67
CA LYS A 43 21.79 -2.70 -3.95
C LYS A 43 21.13 -2.05 -2.72
N ASN A 44 20.24 -1.10 -2.97
CA ASN A 44 19.41 -0.42 -1.97
C ASN A 44 20.24 0.17 -0.81
N LEU A 45 21.42 0.72 -1.12
CA LEU A 45 22.35 1.23 -0.12
C LEU A 45 21.72 2.36 0.70
N SER A 46 20.98 3.26 0.05
CA SER A 46 20.33 4.38 0.73
C SER A 46 19.29 3.90 1.75
N ASP A 47 18.44 2.93 1.38
CA ASP A 47 17.44 2.35 2.28
C ASP A 47 18.08 1.58 3.43
N ARG A 48 19.18 0.84 3.19
CA ARG A 48 19.88 0.12 4.25
C ARG A 48 20.56 1.08 5.24
N LEU A 49 21.16 2.17 4.77
CA LEU A 49 21.74 3.21 5.62
C LEU A 49 20.65 3.94 6.42
N SER A 50 19.57 4.36 5.75
CA SER A 50 18.41 4.98 6.41
C SER A 50 17.79 4.05 7.45
N GLN A 51 17.64 2.75 7.15
CA GLN A 51 17.10 1.79 8.10
C GLN A 51 18.01 1.61 9.31
N CYS A 52 19.32 1.49 9.11
CA CYS A 52 20.28 1.40 10.21
C CYS A 52 20.20 2.63 11.15
N ALA A 53 20.18 3.83 10.58
CA ALA A 53 20.06 5.06 11.36
C ALA A 53 18.71 5.17 12.09
N THR A 54 17.62 4.71 11.47
CA THR A 54 16.27 4.82 12.04
C THR A 54 15.96 3.71 13.04
N ASP A 55 16.54 2.51 12.92
CA ASP A 55 16.41 1.40 13.88
C ASP A 55 17.00 1.76 15.26
N MET A 56 17.97 2.68 15.32
CA MET A 56 18.56 3.18 16.58
C MET A 56 17.68 4.20 17.31
N LEU A 57 16.63 4.72 16.66
CA LEU A 57 15.76 5.72 17.25
C LEU A 57 14.65 5.05 18.07
N PRO A 58 14.13 5.71 19.14
CA PRO A 58 12.90 5.26 19.78
C PRO A 58 11.72 5.36 18.79
N THR A 59 10.59 4.79 19.19
CA THR A 59 9.34 4.98 18.44
C THR A 59 9.02 6.47 18.29
N HIS A 60 8.51 6.83 17.11
CA HIS A 60 8.04 8.17 16.79
C HIS A 60 6.54 8.34 17.02
N LEU A 61 5.85 7.25 17.39
CA LEU A 61 4.41 7.23 17.56
C LEU A 61 4.01 7.66 18.97
N PRO A 62 2.94 8.46 19.10
CA PRO A 62 2.47 8.90 20.41
C PRO A 62 2.00 7.71 21.26
N PRO A 63 2.07 7.81 22.61
CA PRO A 63 1.74 6.69 23.50
C PRO A 63 0.36 6.08 23.27
N PHE A 64 -0.67 6.88 22.97
CA PHE A 64 -2.02 6.35 22.73
C PHE A 64 -2.06 5.39 21.53
N MET A 65 -1.28 5.65 20.47
CA MET A 65 -1.25 4.78 19.30
C MET A 65 -0.57 3.44 19.63
N GLN A 66 0.51 3.47 20.43
CA GLN A 66 1.16 2.26 20.93
C GLN A 66 0.19 1.42 21.77
N HIS A 67 -0.52 2.07 22.69
CA HIS A 67 -1.54 1.40 23.49
C HIS A 67 -2.66 0.80 22.63
N MET A 68 -3.22 1.56 21.69
CA MET A 68 -4.24 1.04 20.76
C MET A 68 -3.72 -0.12 19.92
N ARG A 69 -2.42 -0.12 19.55
CA ARG A 69 -1.80 -1.20 18.78
C ARG A 69 -1.66 -2.48 19.59
N GLU A 70 -1.36 -2.37 20.87
CA GLU A 70 -1.29 -3.51 21.80
C GLU A 70 -2.66 -4.14 22.05
N GLN A 71 -3.71 -3.31 22.14
CA GLN A 71 -5.07 -3.76 22.47
C GLN A 71 -5.86 -4.25 21.24
N TYR A 72 -5.69 -3.60 20.08
CA TYR A 72 -6.53 -3.81 18.91
C TYR A 72 -5.72 -4.10 17.65
N GLU A 73 -6.13 -5.12 16.90
CA GLU A 73 -5.53 -5.47 15.61
C GLU A 73 -5.93 -4.50 14.49
N HIS A 74 -7.19 -4.06 14.48
CA HIS A 74 -7.77 -3.22 13.45
C HIS A 74 -7.88 -1.76 13.90
N HIS A 75 -7.40 -0.85 13.06
CA HIS A 75 -7.29 0.58 13.38
C HIS A 75 -8.01 1.40 12.32
N LEU A 76 -8.98 2.22 12.74
CA LEU A 76 -9.67 3.17 11.87
C LEU A 76 -9.35 4.60 12.28
N ILE A 77 -8.73 5.35 11.37
CA ILE A 77 -8.55 6.80 11.55
C ILE A 77 -9.79 7.49 10.98
N LEU A 78 -10.69 7.91 11.87
CA LEU A 78 -11.89 8.66 11.51
C LEU A 78 -11.63 10.16 11.65
N LYS A 79 -11.56 10.88 10.53
CA LYS A 79 -11.37 12.33 10.52
C LYS A 79 -12.68 13.04 10.18
N MET A 80 -13.21 13.76 11.15
CA MET A 80 -14.45 14.54 11.02
C MET A 80 -14.18 16.03 10.89
N ALA A 81 -15.18 16.78 10.44
CA ALA A 81 -15.15 18.24 10.34
C ALA A 81 -16.52 18.83 10.73
N ASP A 82 -16.50 20.10 11.15
CA ASP A 82 -17.68 20.88 11.50
C ASP A 82 -18.60 20.13 12.50
N GLY A 83 -19.92 20.19 12.30
CA GLY A 83 -20.88 19.48 13.16
C GLY A 83 -20.72 17.96 13.20
N GLY A 84 -20.03 17.36 12.21
CA GLY A 84 -19.75 15.93 12.20
C GLY A 84 -18.77 15.48 13.29
N VAL A 85 -18.03 16.41 13.90
CA VAL A 85 -17.14 16.10 15.04
C VAL A 85 -17.97 15.68 16.26
N ASP A 86 -18.97 16.48 16.63
CA ASP A 86 -19.80 16.22 17.81
C ASP A 86 -20.74 15.03 17.57
N GLU A 87 -21.25 14.88 16.35
CA GLU A 87 -22.06 13.72 15.95
C GLU A 87 -21.29 12.41 16.11
N ALA A 88 -20.10 12.32 15.52
CA ALA A 88 -19.27 11.11 15.62
C ALA A 88 -18.82 10.85 17.06
N ALA A 89 -18.42 11.89 17.81
CA ALA A 89 -18.04 11.73 19.21
C ALA A 89 -19.18 11.17 20.06
N SER A 90 -20.39 11.68 19.87
CA SER A 90 -21.60 11.21 20.57
C SER A 90 -21.91 9.76 20.22
N TYR A 91 -21.91 9.43 18.92
CA TYR A 91 -22.16 8.08 18.44
C TYR A 91 -21.12 7.08 18.95
N LEU A 92 -19.82 7.37 18.80
CA LEU A 92 -18.75 6.47 19.21
C LEU A 92 -18.77 6.23 20.72
N LYS A 93 -19.03 7.28 21.51
CA LYS A 93 -19.20 7.14 22.95
C LYS A 93 -20.33 6.18 23.28
N GLN A 94 -21.52 6.42 22.74
CA GLN A 94 -22.67 5.56 22.98
C GLN A 94 -22.42 4.12 22.54
N TYR A 95 -21.80 3.93 21.37
CA TYR A 95 -21.51 2.62 20.80
C TYR A 95 -20.54 1.83 21.70
N PHE A 96 -19.39 2.40 22.06
CA PHE A 96 -18.39 1.69 22.86
C PHE A 96 -18.74 1.59 24.35
N ASP A 97 -19.58 2.48 24.89
CA ASP A 97 -20.16 2.30 26.23
C ASP A 97 -21.09 1.08 26.26
N ALA A 98 -21.86 0.86 25.19
CA ALA A 98 -22.75 -0.30 25.05
C ALA A 98 -21.98 -1.60 24.68
N HIS A 99 -20.81 -1.47 24.06
CA HIS A 99 -20.00 -2.59 23.57
C HIS A 99 -18.53 -2.51 24.04
N PRO A 100 -18.27 -2.53 25.36
CA PRO A 100 -16.93 -2.27 25.91
C PRO A 100 -15.89 -3.35 25.59
N HIS A 101 -16.32 -4.50 25.07
CA HIS A 101 -15.44 -5.60 24.68
C HIS A 101 -15.12 -5.63 23.18
N ASP A 102 -15.83 -4.84 22.36
CA ASP A 102 -15.68 -4.84 20.90
C ASP A 102 -14.57 -3.91 20.42
N GLY A 103 -14.22 -2.91 21.22
CA GLY A 103 -13.17 -1.96 20.89
C GLY A 103 -13.19 -0.71 21.77
N ALA A 104 -12.44 0.30 21.33
CA ALA A 104 -12.47 1.64 21.90
C ALA A 104 -12.21 2.70 20.83
N TYR A 105 -12.49 3.95 21.17
CA TYR A 105 -12.07 5.11 20.38
C TYR A 105 -11.24 6.05 21.26
N TYR A 106 -10.36 6.84 20.60
CA TYR A 106 -9.57 7.88 21.24
C TYR A 106 -9.74 9.17 20.46
N ALA A 107 -10.15 10.24 21.14
CA ALA A 107 -10.27 11.56 20.54
C ALA A 107 -8.89 12.22 20.45
N CYS A 108 -8.29 12.18 19.26
CA CYS A 108 -6.98 12.79 19.01
C CYS A 108 -7.02 14.32 19.14
N SER A 109 -5.99 14.90 19.74
CA SER A 109 -5.62 16.29 19.48
C SER A 109 -5.24 16.49 18.01
N GLY A 110 -5.22 17.74 17.54
CA GLY A 110 -4.83 18.05 16.16
C GLY A 110 -3.44 17.52 15.78
N LYS A 111 -2.49 17.53 16.74
CA LYS A 111 -1.14 16.98 16.54
C LYS A 111 -1.18 15.45 16.43
N GLU A 112 -1.85 14.77 17.35
CA GLU A 112 -2.00 13.30 17.34
C GLU A 112 -2.69 12.81 16.08
N GLY A 113 -3.73 13.51 15.62
CA GLY A 113 -4.44 13.18 14.38
C GLY A 113 -3.55 13.33 13.15
N ALA A 114 -2.70 14.37 13.10
CA ALA A 114 -1.72 14.54 12.03
C ALA A 114 -0.68 13.41 12.03
N GLN A 115 -0.20 13.02 13.21
CA GLN A 115 0.76 11.92 13.38
C GLN A 115 0.16 10.57 12.97
N ALA A 116 -1.08 10.26 13.36
CA ALA A 116 -1.77 9.03 12.97
C ALA A 116 -1.96 8.97 11.44
N THR A 117 -2.40 10.07 10.83
CA THR A 117 -2.56 10.18 9.37
C THR A 117 -1.21 9.97 8.66
N LEU A 118 -0.14 10.57 9.19
CA LEU A 118 1.19 10.43 8.61
C LEU A 118 1.74 9.00 8.73
N HIS A 119 1.49 8.32 9.85
CA HIS A 119 1.83 6.91 10.00
C HIS A 119 1.11 6.04 8.96
N ARG A 120 -0.20 6.26 8.77
CA ARG A 120 -0.99 5.60 7.71
C ARG A 120 -0.45 5.90 6.31
N PHE A 121 -0.02 7.13 6.03
CA PHE A 121 0.61 7.49 4.76
C PHE A 121 1.95 6.76 4.54
N ALA A 122 2.78 6.68 5.58
CA ALA A 122 4.09 6.02 5.52
C ALA A 122 4.01 4.51 5.22
N ALA A 123 2.86 3.87 5.47
CA ALA A 123 2.65 2.45 5.21
C ALA A 123 2.94 2.05 3.75
N ALA A 124 2.56 2.88 2.78
CA ALA A 124 2.77 2.59 1.35
C ALA A 124 4.25 2.52 0.94
N GLY A 125 5.10 3.32 1.59
CA GLY A 125 6.55 3.26 1.39
C GLY A 125 7.22 2.14 2.21
N ALA A 126 6.59 1.72 3.31
CA ALA A 126 7.19 0.82 4.27
C ALA A 126 7.32 -0.62 3.74
N ALA A 127 6.34 -1.12 2.98
CA ALA A 127 6.42 -2.43 2.34
C ALA A 127 7.60 -2.52 1.37
N ASN A 128 7.74 -1.50 0.51
CA ASN A 128 8.86 -1.36 -0.41
C ASN A 128 10.19 -1.30 0.31
N ARG A 129 10.30 -0.53 1.40
CA ARG A 129 11.54 -0.51 2.20
C ARG A 129 11.82 -1.85 2.86
N TYR A 130 10.82 -2.47 3.47
CA TYR A 130 10.97 -3.78 4.10
C TYR A 130 11.60 -4.75 3.10
N HIS A 131 11.03 -4.85 1.90
CA HIS A 131 11.56 -5.68 0.83
C HIS A 131 12.96 -5.24 0.38
N ALA A 132 13.23 -3.94 0.26
CA ALA A 132 14.55 -3.43 -0.14
C ALA A 132 15.67 -3.79 0.86
N VAL A 133 15.36 -3.78 2.16
CA VAL A 133 16.31 -4.10 3.25
C VAL A 133 16.42 -5.59 3.47
N LYS A 134 15.30 -6.32 3.42
CA LYS A 134 15.18 -7.74 3.73
C LYS A 134 15.14 -8.65 2.52
N GLY A 135 15.32 -8.14 1.30
CA GLY A 135 15.14 -8.91 0.06
C GLY A 135 16.07 -10.11 -0.17
N ARG A 136 17.01 -10.40 0.74
CA ARG A 136 17.75 -11.68 0.76
C ARG A 136 17.05 -12.76 1.60
N GLU A 137 16.16 -12.35 2.49
CA GLU A 137 15.43 -13.17 3.46
C GLU A 137 13.98 -13.43 3.02
N VAL A 138 13.46 -12.67 2.06
CA VAL A 138 12.07 -12.75 1.58
C VAL A 138 11.99 -12.89 0.06
N GLY A 139 10.85 -13.38 -0.41
CA GLY A 139 10.50 -13.40 -1.84
C GLY A 139 9.94 -12.06 -2.32
N ASP A 140 9.33 -12.09 -3.50
CA ASP A 140 8.80 -10.90 -4.16
C ASP A 140 7.73 -10.17 -3.32
N LEU A 141 7.60 -8.87 -3.57
CA LEU A 141 6.52 -8.03 -3.06
C LEU A 141 5.41 -7.92 -4.12
N LEU A 142 4.20 -8.35 -3.77
CA LEU A 142 3.00 -8.15 -4.58
C LEU A 142 2.12 -7.09 -3.93
N ALA A 143 1.77 -6.04 -4.68
CA ALA A 143 0.85 -4.99 -4.23
C ALA A 143 -0.46 -5.06 -5.03
N LEU A 144 -1.58 -5.19 -4.34
CA LEU A 144 -2.92 -5.16 -4.91
C LEU A 144 -3.68 -3.92 -4.44
N ASP A 145 -4.42 -3.33 -5.37
CA ASP A 145 -5.23 -2.14 -5.15
C ASP A 145 -6.67 -2.45 -5.54
N ILE A 146 -7.53 -2.67 -4.55
CA ILE A 146 -8.83 -3.31 -4.72
C ILE A 146 -9.97 -2.43 -4.21
N ALA A 147 -11.11 -2.51 -4.86
CA ALA A 147 -12.37 -1.92 -4.45
C ALA A 147 -13.37 -3.04 -4.21
N LEU A 148 -13.79 -3.22 -2.96
CA LEU A 148 -14.83 -4.18 -2.60
C LEU A 148 -16.20 -3.62 -3.00
N ARG A 149 -17.20 -4.51 -3.13
CA ARG A 149 -18.58 -4.09 -3.34
C ARG A 149 -19.04 -3.22 -2.16
N ARG A 150 -19.87 -2.22 -2.44
CA ARG A 150 -20.41 -1.31 -1.41
C ARG A 150 -21.23 -2.04 -0.33
N ASN A 151 -21.79 -3.20 -0.66
CA ASN A 151 -22.54 -4.06 0.25
C ASN A 151 -21.72 -5.27 0.74
N GLU A 152 -20.39 -5.22 0.64
CA GLU A 152 -19.52 -6.26 1.19
C GLU A 152 -19.42 -6.12 2.71
N HIS A 153 -19.72 -7.19 3.43
CA HIS A 153 -19.66 -7.21 4.90
C HIS A 153 -18.42 -7.97 5.39
N ASP A 154 -17.94 -8.95 4.61
CA ASP A 154 -16.71 -9.70 4.89
C ASP A 154 -15.51 -9.02 4.21
N TRP A 155 -15.24 -7.80 4.67
CA TRP A 155 -14.20 -6.94 4.12
C TRP A 155 -12.78 -7.41 4.47
N PHE A 156 -12.60 -8.03 5.64
CA PHE A 156 -11.30 -8.50 6.09
C PHE A 156 -10.95 -9.82 5.41
N GLU A 157 -9.78 -9.87 4.80
CA GLU A 157 -9.40 -11.01 3.99
C GLU A 157 -9.00 -12.23 4.83
N ARG A 158 -9.57 -13.38 4.47
CA ARG A 158 -9.16 -14.69 4.95
C ARG A 158 -8.79 -15.56 3.76
N LEU A 159 -7.51 -15.54 3.40
CA LEU A 159 -7.02 -16.28 2.24
C LEU A 159 -7.16 -17.79 2.46
N PRO A 160 -7.53 -18.55 1.41
CA PRO A 160 -7.40 -19.99 1.41
C PRO A 160 -5.95 -20.45 1.69
N ALA A 161 -5.79 -21.59 2.35
CA ALA A 161 -4.48 -22.08 2.80
C ALA A 161 -3.49 -22.27 1.65
N GLU A 162 -3.99 -22.65 0.47
CA GLU A 162 -3.22 -22.83 -0.75
C GLU A 162 -2.56 -21.54 -1.26
N ILE A 163 -3.12 -20.36 -0.95
CA ILE A 163 -2.53 -19.05 -1.24
C ILE A 163 -1.68 -18.60 -0.04
N ASP A 164 -2.24 -18.67 1.17
CA ASP A 164 -1.64 -18.12 2.39
C ASP A 164 -0.28 -18.77 2.71
N GLN A 165 -0.11 -20.06 2.37
CA GLN A 165 1.16 -20.76 2.54
C GLN A 165 2.35 -20.11 1.82
N HIS A 166 2.12 -19.30 0.78
CA HIS A 166 3.17 -18.61 0.03
C HIS A 166 3.51 -17.23 0.59
N ILE A 167 2.75 -16.72 1.56
CA ILE A 167 2.88 -15.35 2.05
C ILE A 167 3.65 -15.35 3.37
N ALA A 168 4.68 -14.52 3.45
CA ALA A 168 5.48 -14.30 4.66
C ALA A 168 4.90 -13.17 5.52
N ALA A 169 4.32 -12.14 4.90
CA ALA A 169 3.64 -11.05 5.60
C ALA A 169 2.55 -10.42 4.73
N LYS A 170 1.48 -9.96 5.39
CA LYS A 170 0.31 -9.30 4.80
C LYS A 170 0.18 -7.91 5.41
N LEU A 171 0.15 -6.88 4.57
CA LEU A 171 -0.03 -5.50 5.00
C LEU A 171 -1.30 -4.97 4.39
N TYR A 172 -2.29 -4.73 5.24
CA TYR A 172 -3.59 -4.20 4.84
C TYR A 172 -3.75 -2.77 5.34
N TYR A 173 -4.08 -1.87 4.43
CA TYR A 173 -4.38 -0.48 4.72
C TYR A 173 -5.21 0.10 3.57
N GLY A 174 -6.09 1.06 3.83
CA GLY A 174 -7.00 1.52 2.77
C GLY A 174 -7.76 2.77 3.13
N HIS A 175 -8.83 3.00 2.38
CA HIS A 175 -9.84 4.05 2.57
C HIS A 175 -11.16 3.35 2.91
N PHE A 176 -11.39 3.14 4.22
CA PHE A 176 -12.37 2.17 4.71
C PHE A 176 -13.80 2.43 4.20
N PHE A 177 -14.32 3.66 4.32
CA PHE A 177 -15.67 4.00 3.86
C PHE A 177 -15.86 3.93 2.34
N CYS A 178 -14.77 4.01 1.57
CA CYS A 178 -14.83 3.82 0.12
C CYS A 178 -14.75 2.35 -0.29
N HIS A 179 -14.56 1.43 0.67
CA HIS A 179 -14.28 0.02 0.43
C HIS A 179 -13.05 -0.19 -0.47
N VAL A 180 -12.10 0.75 -0.46
CA VAL A 180 -10.82 0.65 -1.19
C VAL A 180 -9.74 0.15 -0.24
N MET A 181 -9.09 -0.94 -0.60
CA MET A 181 -8.02 -1.57 0.19
C MET A 181 -6.75 -1.69 -0.65
N HIS A 182 -5.63 -1.37 -0.03
CA HIS A 182 -4.31 -1.74 -0.52
C HIS A 182 -3.84 -2.93 0.28
N GLN A 183 -3.48 -3.98 -0.43
CA GLN A 183 -3.01 -5.24 0.15
C GLN A 183 -1.64 -5.55 -0.42
N ASP A 184 -0.61 -5.38 0.41
CA ASP A 184 0.75 -5.70 0.08
C ASP A 184 1.13 -7.06 0.70
N TYR A 185 1.58 -7.98 -0.14
CA TYR A 185 1.98 -9.33 0.22
C TYR A 185 3.48 -9.48 0.00
N ILE A 186 4.21 -9.79 1.07
CA ILE A 186 5.61 -10.21 0.97
C ILE A 186 5.60 -11.72 0.88
N LEU A 187 6.12 -12.28 -0.22
CA LEU A 187 6.13 -13.72 -0.44
C LEU A 187 7.27 -14.41 0.32
N LYS A 188 7.11 -15.70 0.57
CA LYS A 188 8.18 -16.57 1.05
C LYS A 188 9.22 -16.78 -0.05
N PRO A 189 10.53 -16.89 0.28
CA PRO A 189 11.57 -17.17 -0.70
C PRO A 189 11.24 -18.38 -1.58
N GLY A 190 11.45 -18.25 -2.89
CA GLY A 190 11.21 -19.32 -3.87
C GLY A 190 9.76 -19.50 -4.31
N SER A 191 8.81 -18.72 -3.79
CA SER A 191 7.42 -18.74 -4.29
C SER A 191 7.33 -18.14 -5.69
N ASP A 192 6.48 -18.71 -6.55
CA ASP A 192 6.18 -18.15 -7.88
C ASP A 192 5.22 -16.96 -7.74
N ALA A 193 5.77 -15.75 -7.84
CA ALA A 193 4.99 -14.52 -7.71
C ALA A 193 3.91 -14.36 -8.78
N ALA A 194 4.12 -14.88 -10.00
CA ALA A 194 3.12 -14.80 -11.05
C ALA A 194 1.94 -15.73 -10.76
N ALA A 195 2.22 -16.96 -10.32
CA ALA A 195 1.19 -17.91 -9.92
C ALA A 195 0.40 -17.43 -8.69
N VAL A 196 1.08 -16.93 -7.66
CA VAL A 196 0.42 -16.38 -6.46
C VAL A 196 -0.42 -15.16 -6.81
N LYS A 197 0.08 -14.25 -7.65
CA LYS A 197 -0.70 -13.11 -8.13
C LYS A 197 -1.96 -13.58 -8.86
N HIS A 198 -1.85 -14.56 -9.75
CA HIS A 198 -3.01 -15.08 -10.48
C HIS A 198 -4.06 -15.67 -9.53
N ALA A 199 -3.65 -16.45 -8.53
CA ALA A 199 -4.55 -17.02 -7.53
C ALA A 199 -5.25 -15.93 -6.68
N LEU A 200 -4.52 -14.89 -6.27
CA LEU A 200 -5.09 -13.75 -5.54
C LEU A 200 -6.14 -13.01 -6.38
N LEU A 201 -5.86 -12.75 -7.66
CA LEU A 201 -6.81 -12.10 -8.56
C LEU A 201 -8.07 -12.94 -8.78
N ALA A 202 -7.92 -14.26 -8.96
CA ALA A 202 -9.07 -15.16 -9.08
C ALA A 202 -9.92 -15.21 -7.81
N TYR A 203 -9.30 -15.20 -6.63
CA TYR A 203 -9.99 -15.08 -5.34
C TYR A 203 -10.79 -13.78 -5.24
N LEU A 204 -10.21 -12.66 -5.66
CA LEU A 204 -10.87 -11.34 -5.66
C LEU A 204 -12.01 -11.25 -6.68
N ASP A 205 -11.84 -11.84 -7.86
CA ASP A 205 -12.90 -11.96 -8.87
C ASP A 205 -14.10 -12.74 -8.31
N GLY A 206 -13.84 -13.81 -7.55
CA GLY A 206 -14.87 -14.58 -6.85
C GLY A 206 -15.64 -13.76 -5.79
N LYS A 207 -14.98 -12.78 -5.16
CA LYS A 207 -15.64 -11.81 -4.26
C LYS A 207 -16.36 -10.68 -5.01
N GLY A 208 -16.22 -10.59 -6.33
CA GLY A 208 -16.75 -9.49 -7.13
C GLY A 208 -16.07 -8.15 -6.82
N ALA A 209 -14.81 -8.19 -6.37
CA ALA A 209 -14.00 -7.01 -6.16
C ALA A 209 -13.53 -6.44 -7.52
N GLU A 210 -13.37 -5.13 -7.57
CA GLU A 210 -12.84 -4.42 -8.73
C GLU A 210 -11.38 -4.02 -8.47
N TYR A 211 -10.55 -4.10 -9.50
CA TYR A 211 -9.16 -3.65 -9.43
C TYR A 211 -8.66 -3.29 -10.84
N PRO A 212 -7.73 -2.33 -10.96
CA PRO A 212 -7.23 -1.43 -9.90
C PRO A 212 -8.28 -0.41 -9.45
N ALA A 213 -8.28 -0.04 -8.16
CA ALA A 213 -9.26 0.86 -7.56
C ALA A 213 -8.93 2.34 -7.80
N GLU A 214 -7.75 2.80 -7.38
CA GLU A 214 -7.32 4.20 -7.48
C GLU A 214 -5.98 4.38 -8.21
N HIS A 215 -5.14 3.36 -8.25
CA HIS A 215 -3.78 3.43 -8.82
C HIS A 215 -3.72 3.25 -10.34
N ASN A 216 -4.87 3.04 -11.00
CA ASN A 216 -4.98 2.80 -12.45
C ASN A 216 -4.21 1.53 -12.90
N VAL A 217 -4.36 1.15 -14.17
CA VAL A 217 -3.86 -0.16 -14.68
C VAL A 217 -2.34 -0.23 -14.82
N GLY A 218 -1.69 0.91 -15.04
CA GLY A 218 -0.25 0.99 -15.31
C GLY A 218 0.18 -0.06 -16.34
N HIS A 219 1.23 -0.82 -16.06
CA HIS A 219 1.55 -2.05 -16.80
C HIS A 219 1.31 -3.32 -15.98
N LEU A 220 0.66 -3.19 -14.83
CA LEU A 220 0.48 -4.26 -13.85
C LEU A 220 -0.80 -5.06 -14.09
N TYR A 221 -1.84 -4.39 -14.62
CA TYR A 221 -3.16 -4.96 -14.86
C TYR A 221 -3.54 -4.85 -16.33
N PRO A 222 -4.31 -5.83 -16.87
CA PRO A 222 -4.95 -5.66 -18.16
C PRO A 222 -6.01 -4.55 -18.09
N ALA A 223 -6.04 -3.65 -19.06
CA ALA A 223 -7.15 -2.69 -19.20
C ALA A 223 -8.40 -3.43 -19.67
N LYS A 224 -9.52 -3.22 -18.96
CA LYS A 224 -10.84 -3.62 -19.44
C LYS A 224 -11.15 -2.93 -20.76
N GLU A 225 -12.03 -3.52 -21.56
CA GLU A 225 -12.29 -3.09 -22.93
C GLU A 225 -12.67 -1.61 -23.04
N ALA A 226 -13.57 -1.12 -22.17
CA ALA A 226 -13.96 0.29 -22.15
C ALA A 226 -12.76 1.24 -21.96
N LEU A 227 -11.85 0.89 -21.05
CA LEU A 227 -10.66 1.69 -20.77
C LEU A 227 -9.64 1.62 -21.91
N ALA A 228 -9.43 0.43 -22.49
CA ALA A 228 -8.59 0.28 -23.67
C ALA A 228 -9.12 1.06 -24.88
N ASN A 229 -10.44 1.08 -25.08
CA ASN A 229 -11.09 1.86 -26.13
C ASN A 229 -10.96 3.37 -25.88
N PHE A 230 -11.11 3.80 -24.62
CA PHE A 230 -10.84 5.18 -24.23
C PHE A 230 -9.41 5.59 -24.57
N TYR A 231 -8.39 4.78 -24.22
CA TYR A 231 -6.99 5.08 -24.57
C TYR A 231 -6.77 5.20 -26.08
N ARG A 232 -7.35 4.30 -26.89
CA ARG A 232 -7.27 4.35 -28.36
C ARG A 232 -7.89 5.61 -28.94
N ALA A 233 -9.01 6.07 -28.39
CA ALA A 233 -9.69 7.27 -28.84
C ALA A 233 -8.86 8.53 -28.55
N GLN A 234 -8.17 8.58 -27.40
CA GLN A 234 -7.36 9.74 -27.01
C GLN A 234 -5.97 9.78 -27.65
N ASP A 235 -5.37 8.62 -27.94
CA ASP A 235 -4.09 8.53 -28.65
C ASP A 235 -4.15 7.53 -29.81
N PRO A 236 -4.76 7.88 -30.95
CA PRO A 236 -4.86 6.97 -32.10
C PRO A 236 -3.52 6.48 -32.66
N THR A 237 -2.41 7.14 -32.32
CA THR A 237 -1.07 6.79 -32.79
C THR A 237 -0.29 5.89 -31.83
N ASN A 238 -0.77 5.71 -30.60
CA ASN A 238 -0.10 4.99 -29.52
C ASN A 238 1.34 5.51 -29.31
N SER A 239 1.48 6.83 -29.13
CA SER A 239 2.73 7.55 -28.91
C SER A 239 2.89 8.08 -27.48
N LEU A 240 1.81 8.12 -26.70
CA LEU A 240 1.75 8.64 -25.33
C LEU A 240 1.60 7.47 -24.35
N ASN A 241 2.68 7.14 -23.65
CA ASN A 241 2.77 6.00 -22.72
C ASN A 241 2.31 4.63 -23.29
N PRO A 242 2.93 4.13 -24.39
CA PRO A 242 2.45 2.93 -25.07
C PRO A 242 2.49 1.66 -24.21
N GLY A 243 1.47 0.81 -24.38
CA GLY A 243 1.35 -0.48 -23.69
C GLY A 243 0.78 -0.41 -22.27
N ILE A 244 0.23 0.73 -21.87
CA ILE A 244 -0.57 0.87 -20.64
C ILE A 244 -1.75 -0.12 -20.67
N GLY A 245 -2.08 -0.72 -19.54
CA GLY A 245 -3.12 -1.73 -19.41
C GLY A 245 -2.77 -3.05 -20.10
N LYS A 246 -1.49 -3.41 -20.20
CA LYS A 246 -0.98 -4.54 -21.00
C LYS A 246 -1.46 -4.52 -22.47
N THR A 247 -1.72 -3.34 -23.02
CA THR A 247 -2.01 -3.18 -24.46
C THR A 247 -0.72 -3.25 -25.29
N THR A 248 -0.82 -3.17 -26.61
CA THR A 248 0.36 -3.18 -27.49
C THR A 248 1.23 -1.94 -27.28
N LYS A 249 2.56 -2.11 -27.38
CA LYS A 249 3.53 -1.01 -27.38
C LYS A 249 3.83 -0.48 -28.79
N LYS A 250 3.23 -1.05 -29.83
CA LYS A 250 3.48 -0.69 -31.23
C LYS A 250 2.67 0.53 -31.65
N LYS A 251 3.23 1.36 -32.54
CA LYS A 251 2.54 2.49 -33.16
C LYS A 251 1.21 2.06 -33.79
N HIS A 252 0.24 2.99 -33.78
CA HIS A 252 -1.10 2.81 -34.34
C HIS A 252 -1.83 1.57 -33.82
N TRP A 253 -1.56 1.19 -32.57
CA TRP A 253 -2.20 0.05 -31.91
C TRP A 253 -2.06 -1.28 -32.67
N ALA A 254 -0.99 -1.43 -33.47
CA ALA A 254 -0.75 -2.65 -34.22
C ALA A 254 -0.64 -3.85 -33.28
N LYS A 255 -1.36 -4.94 -33.60
CA LYS A 255 -1.30 -6.18 -32.81
C LYS A 255 0.15 -6.70 -32.80
N SER A 256 0.59 -7.22 -31.66
CA SER A 256 1.75 -8.11 -31.64
C SER A 256 1.38 -9.33 -32.47
N CYS A 257 1.98 -9.47 -33.66
CA CYS A 257 1.92 -10.73 -34.39
C CYS A 257 2.47 -11.80 -33.44
N GLY A 258 1.59 -12.67 -32.95
CA GLY A 258 1.95 -13.77 -32.07
C GLY A 258 2.74 -14.79 -32.88
N CYS A 259 4.05 -14.60 -32.95
CA CYS A 259 4.99 -15.58 -33.47
C CYS A 259 6.14 -15.72 -32.46
N GLY A 260 6.05 -16.74 -31.61
CA GLY A 260 7.18 -17.48 -31.04
C GLY A 260 8.07 -16.77 -30.01
N GLY A 261 8.02 -17.26 -28.76
CA GLY A 261 9.02 -17.00 -27.74
C GLY A 261 8.60 -17.62 -26.41
N HIS A 262 8.83 -18.92 -26.28
CA HIS A 262 8.78 -19.67 -25.02
C HIS A 262 9.75 -19.10 -23.99
#